data_AF-A0A2T5U739-F1
#
_entry.id   AF-A0A2T5U739-F1
#
_cell.length_a   1.000
_cell.length_b   1.000
_cell.length_c   1.000
_cell.angle_alpha   90.00
_cell.angle_beta   90.00
_cell.angle_gamma   90.00
#
_symmetry.space_group_name_H-M   'P 1'
#
loop_
_entity.id
_entity.type
_entity.pdbx_description
1 polymer ?
#
loop_
_entity_poly.entity_id
_entity_poly.type
_entity_poly.pdbx_seq_one_letter_code
_entity_poly.pdbx_strand_id
1 'polypeptide(L)'
;MSSTGTMPTAIIDLAMRLGIPPPGAGSPRVSLTQTGHMKRTLESDSWIAFKASQTIATDRCAFDWCAKVGPFGLISGRDALEDGDGRFDITALGVIPLARAHHTPALVRGELMRYLAEIAWAPHAILHNSELRWRVDGPDSLSVSAGVGATASEVILGLDSDGRIATAFALDRPRSATPPILPTPWHGRFSDYRLVDTIWVPMVAEVAWTLPAKDIVYWRCQVESWRADADHDRSKRNRMTGTS
;
A
#
# COMPACT_ATOMS: atom_id res chain seq x y z
N MET A 1 -28.83 -1.80 -8.19
CA MET A 1 -28.53 -0.90 -9.32
C MET A 1 -27.12 -0.36 -9.12
N SER A 2 -26.11 -1.01 -9.66
CA SER A 2 -24.74 -0.52 -9.57
C SER A 2 -24.58 0.58 -10.61
N SER A 3 -24.51 1.83 -10.15
CA SER A 3 -24.09 2.93 -11.01
C SER A 3 -22.63 2.69 -11.36
N THR A 4 -22.35 2.24 -12.59
CA THR A 4 -21.03 2.33 -13.19
C THR A 4 -20.75 3.81 -13.44
N GLY A 5 -20.42 4.54 -12.37
CA GLY A 5 -20.02 5.92 -12.45
C GLY A 5 -18.77 6.01 -13.32
N THR A 6 -18.81 6.86 -14.35
CA THR A 6 -17.63 7.21 -15.12
C THR A 6 -16.57 7.77 -14.17
N MET A 7 -15.32 7.32 -14.30
CA MET A 7 -14.22 7.80 -13.48
C MET A 7 -14.08 9.32 -13.60
N PRO A 8 -13.96 10.09 -12.50
CA PRO A 8 -13.85 11.53 -12.59
C PRO A 8 -12.60 11.96 -13.38
N THR A 9 -12.72 13.02 -14.19
CA THR A 9 -11.63 13.52 -15.04
C THR A 9 -10.34 13.79 -14.27
N ALA A 10 -10.44 14.35 -13.06
CA ALA A 10 -9.27 14.61 -12.22
C ALA A 10 -8.46 13.35 -11.86
N ILE A 11 -9.11 12.19 -11.79
CA ILE A 11 -8.47 10.89 -11.53
C ILE A 11 -7.76 10.37 -12.77
N ILE A 12 -8.36 10.55 -13.94
CA ILE A 12 -7.73 10.26 -15.23
C ILE A 12 -6.49 11.15 -15.41
N ASP A 13 -6.62 12.45 -15.12
CA ASP A 13 -5.51 13.39 -15.20
C ASP A 13 -4.38 13.03 -14.23
N LEU A 14 -4.70 12.55 -13.01
CA LEU A 14 -3.71 12.03 -12.07
C LEU A 14 -2.94 10.85 -12.68
N ALA A 15 -3.64 9.86 -13.23
CA ALA A 15 -3.00 8.71 -13.86
C ALA A 15 -2.08 9.12 -15.01
N MET A 16 -2.53 10.06 -15.86
CA MET A 16 -1.73 10.60 -16.96
C MET A 16 -0.49 11.35 -16.46
N ARG A 17 -0.62 12.19 -15.41
CA ARG A 17 0.51 12.89 -14.78
C ARG A 17 1.54 11.92 -14.20
N LEU A 18 1.09 10.79 -13.64
CA LEU A 18 1.95 9.74 -13.12
C LEU A 18 2.55 8.83 -14.21
N GLY A 19 2.22 9.08 -15.49
CA GLY A 19 2.78 8.36 -16.64
C GLY A 19 2.08 7.06 -16.98
N ILE A 20 0.89 6.80 -16.42
CA ILE A 20 0.15 5.56 -16.66
C ILE A 20 -0.42 5.58 -18.08
N PRO A 21 -0.12 4.57 -18.91
CA PRO A 21 -0.67 4.49 -20.26
C PRO A 21 -2.19 4.26 -20.21
N PRO A 22 -2.92 4.63 -21.28
CA PRO A 22 -4.35 4.36 -21.37
C PRO A 22 -4.68 2.87 -21.19
N PRO A 23 -5.91 2.53 -20.75
CA PRO A 23 -6.35 1.15 -20.59
C PRO A 23 -6.13 0.34 -21.88
N GLY A 24 -5.38 -0.76 -21.80
CA GLY A 24 -5.08 -1.62 -22.95
C GLY A 24 -3.76 -2.39 -22.84
N ALA A 25 -2.79 -1.84 -22.10
CA ALA A 25 -1.67 -2.63 -21.58
C ALA A 25 -2.17 -3.48 -20.39
N GLY A 26 -1.74 -4.74 -20.28
CA GLY A 26 -2.17 -5.63 -19.19
C GLY A 26 -1.87 -5.02 -17.82
N SER A 27 -2.64 -5.38 -16.78
CA SER A 27 -2.44 -4.90 -15.41
C SER A 27 -1.10 -5.41 -14.87
N PRO A 28 -0.06 -4.57 -14.73
CA PRO A 28 1.22 -5.04 -14.26
C PRO A 28 1.16 -5.33 -12.77
N ARG A 29 2.06 -6.18 -12.29
CA ARG A 29 2.37 -6.25 -10.87
C ARG A 29 3.58 -5.38 -10.59
N VAL A 30 3.46 -4.49 -9.62
CA VAL A 30 4.61 -3.67 -9.19
C VAL A 30 5.45 -4.48 -8.22
N SER A 31 6.76 -4.50 -8.44
CA SER A 31 7.74 -5.04 -7.49
C SER A 31 8.72 -3.95 -7.09
N LEU A 32 9.03 -3.84 -5.80
CA LEU A 32 10.01 -2.87 -5.31
C LEU A 32 10.85 -3.44 -4.17
N THR A 33 12.05 -2.89 -3.99
CA THR A 33 12.91 -3.17 -2.83
C THR A 33 13.18 -1.89 -2.08
N GLN A 34 13.30 -1.99 -0.76
CA GLN A 34 13.41 -0.86 0.15
C GLN A 34 14.51 -1.12 1.17
N THR A 35 15.23 -0.07 1.54
CA THR A 35 15.95 0.01 2.81
C THR A 35 15.28 1.04 3.70
N GLY A 36 15.36 0.88 5.00
CA GLY A 36 14.70 1.84 5.87
C GLY A 36 14.95 1.60 7.34
N HIS A 37 14.23 2.37 8.14
CA HIS A 37 14.25 2.29 9.58
C HIS A 37 12.83 2.27 10.12
N MET A 38 12.61 1.46 11.14
CA MET A 38 11.34 1.42 11.87
C MET A 38 11.57 1.43 13.38
N LYS A 39 10.61 1.97 14.11
CA LYS A 39 10.59 1.90 15.58
C LYS A 39 9.94 0.59 16.01
N ARG A 40 10.48 -0.03 17.07
CA ARG A 40 9.89 -1.24 17.67
C ARG A 40 8.56 -0.96 18.36
N THR A 41 8.46 0.20 19.01
CA THR A 41 7.25 0.74 19.64
C THR A 41 7.22 2.25 19.39
N LEU A 42 6.05 2.89 19.51
CA LEU A 42 5.91 4.33 19.24
C LEU A 42 6.66 5.20 20.25
N GLU A 43 6.88 4.67 21.46
CA GLU A 43 7.59 5.32 22.56
C GLU A 43 9.11 5.20 22.43
N SER A 44 9.60 4.30 21.58
CA SER A 44 11.03 4.07 21.37
C SER A 44 11.66 5.23 20.61
N ASP A 45 12.81 5.70 21.10
CA ASP A 45 13.70 6.59 20.34
C ASP A 45 14.68 5.81 19.46
N SER A 46 14.83 4.50 19.71
CA SER A 46 15.69 3.63 18.93
C SER A 46 15.02 3.20 17.62
N TRP A 47 15.78 3.35 16.54
CA TRP A 47 15.43 2.91 15.19
C TRP A 47 16.12 1.60 14.85
N ILE A 48 15.39 0.71 14.19
CA ILE A 48 15.91 -0.57 13.72
C ILE A 48 15.92 -0.55 12.20
N ALA A 49 17.08 -0.82 11.61
CA ALA A 49 17.23 -0.90 10.17
C ALA A 49 16.53 -2.16 9.60
N PHE A 50 15.93 -2.01 8.43
CA PHE A 50 15.34 -3.12 7.68
C PHE A 50 15.74 -3.07 6.21
N LYS A 51 15.66 -4.23 5.57
CA LYS A 51 15.61 -4.39 4.11
C LYS A 51 14.32 -5.10 3.76
N ALA A 52 13.59 -4.62 2.76
CA ALA A 52 12.33 -5.23 2.36
C ALA A 52 12.22 -5.41 0.85
N SER A 53 11.44 -6.41 0.46
CA SER A 53 10.91 -6.58 -0.89
C SER A 53 9.40 -6.53 -0.82
N GLN A 54 8.77 -5.85 -1.77
CA GLN A 54 7.32 -5.72 -1.83
C GLN A 54 6.81 -5.98 -3.23
N THR A 55 5.65 -6.61 -3.29
CA THR A 55 4.89 -6.77 -4.52
C THR A 55 3.49 -6.18 -4.32
N ILE A 56 2.98 -5.40 -5.27
CA ILE A 56 1.67 -4.75 -5.20
C ILE A 56 0.88 -5.07 -6.48
N ALA A 57 -0.34 -5.56 -6.32
CA ALA A 57 -1.26 -5.81 -7.44
C ALA A 57 -1.94 -4.51 -7.87
N THR A 58 -2.12 -4.33 -9.18
CA THR A 58 -2.75 -3.12 -9.74
C THR A 58 -4.16 -3.38 -10.26
N ASP A 59 -4.64 -4.62 -10.23
CA ASP A 59 -5.98 -5.01 -10.68
C ASP A 59 -6.95 -5.29 -9.52
N ARG A 60 -6.44 -5.40 -8.29
CA ARG A 60 -7.18 -5.67 -7.05
C ARG A 60 -6.41 -5.15 -5.84
N CYS A 61 -7.07 -5.00 -4.71
CA CYS A 61 -6.44 -4.64 -3.44
C CYS A 61 -5.64 -5.81 -2.88
N ALA A 62 -4.39 -5.95 -3.30
CA ALA A 62 -3.48 -6.96 -2.80
C ALA A 62 -2.02 -6.49 -2.81
N PHE A 63 -1.27 -6.91 -1.80
CA PHE A 63 0.18 -6.72 -1.73
C PHE A 63 0.83 -7.80 -0.86
N ASP A 64 2.14 -7.97 -1.02
CA ASP A 64 2.97 -8.84 -0.19
C ASP A 64 4.27 -8.10 0.11
N TRP A 65 4.49 -7.75 1.38
CA TRP A 65 5.67 -7.06 1.88
C TRP A 65 6.45 -7.99 2.79
N CYS A 66 7.68 -8.29 2.42
CA CYS A 66 8.60 -9.13 3.19
C CYS A 66 9.80 -8.30 3.62
N ALA A 67 9.96 -8.08 4.93
CA ALA A 67 11.11 -7.39 5.50
C ALA A 67 12.03 -8.32 6.27
N LYS A 68 13.31 -7.99 6.27
CA LYS A 68 14.37 -8.58 7.08
C LYS A 68 14.96 -7.52 8.00
N VAL A 69 15.05 -7.85 9.27
CA VAL A 69 15.45 -6.97 10.38
C VAL A 69 16.57 -7.63 11.19
N GLY A 70 17.54 -6.83 11.64
CA GLY A 70 18.66 -7.28 12.49
C GLY A 70 19.88 -7.78 11.71
N PRO A 71 20.99 -8.11 12.42
CA PRO A 71 22.22 -8.60 11.81
C PRO A 71 21.93 -9.86 11.00
N PHE A 72 22.41 -9.90 9.75
CA PHE A 72 22.17 -10.99 8.78
C PHE A 72 20.69 -11.26 8.42
N GLY A 73 19.74 -10.41 8.82
CA GLY A 73 18.31 -10.60 8.52
C GLY A 73 17.65 -11.74 9.30
N LEU A 74 18.11 -11.97 10.54
CA LEU A 74 17.64 -13.05 11.42
C LEU A 74 16.16 -12.93 11.81
N ILE A 75 15.52 -11.78 11.67
CA ILE A 75 14.08 -11.61 11.86
C ILE A 75 13.47 -11.26 10.51
N SER A 76 12.41 -11.96 10.11
CA SER A 76 11.60 -11.62 8.96
C SER A 76 10.18 -11.27 9.36
N GLY A 77 9.64 -10.21 8.79
CA GLY A 77 8.22 -9.88 8.86
C GLY A 77 7.61 -10.00 7.47
N ARG A 78 6.48 -10.69 7.36
CA ARG A 78 5.63 -10.69 6.17
C ARG A 78 4.31 -10.02 6.52
N ASP A 79 3.95 -9.02 5.74
CA ASP A 79 2.68 -8.32 5.84
C ASP A 79 2.04 -8.34 4.45
N ALA A 80 0.80 -8.80 4.36
CA ALA A 80 0.16 -9.08 3.09
C ALA A 80 -1.34 -8.81 3.15
N LEU A 81 -1.90 -8.44 2.00
CA LEU A 81 -3.33 -8.41 1.73
C LEU A 81 -3.56 -9.31 0.51
N GLU A 82 -4.31 -10.39 0.67
CA GLU A 82 -4.58 -11.38 -0.38
C GLU A 82 -6.08 -11.70 -0.39
N ASP A 83 -6.74 -11.60 -1.54
CA ASP A 83 -8.18 -11.94 -1.73
C ASP A 83 -9.15 -11.27 -0.73
N GLY A 84 -8.84 -10.06 -0.28
CA GLY A 84 -9.63 -9.31 0.71
C GLY A 84 -9.31 -9.66 2.18
N ASP A 85 -8.34 -10.55 2.40
CA ASP A 85 -7.86 -10.98 3.70
C ASP A 85 -6.49 -10.38 4.04
N GLY A 86 -6.38 -9.73 5.20
CA GLY A 86 -5.10 -9.26 5.73
C GLY A 86 -4.35 -10.37 6.46
N ARG A 87 -3.04 -10.49 6.23
CA ARG A 87 -2.14 -11.46 6.85
C ARG A 87 -0.89 -10.76 7.36
N PHE A 88 -0.63 -10.88 8.66
CA PHE A 88 0.58 -10.39 9.30
C PHE A 88 1.29 -11.54 10.02
N ASP A 89 2.46 -11.92 9.51
CA ASP A 89 3.29 -13.02 9.99
C ASP A 89 4.68 -12.47 10.38
N ILE A 90 5.08 -12.57 11.65
CA ILE A 90 6.47 -12.34 12.05
C ILE A 90 7.14 -13.69 12.29
N THR A 91 8.32 -13.91 11.70
CA THR A 91 9.14 -15.10 11.91
C THR A 91 10.56 -14.74 12.36
N ALA A 92 11.09 -15.48 13.34
CA ALA A 92 12.51 -15.50 13.70
C ALA A 92 13.24 -16.61 12.93
N LEU A 93 14.51 -16.37 12.61
CA LEU A 93 15.39 -17.26 11.85
C LEU A 93 14.82 -17.68 10.48
N GLY A 94 13.87 -16.92 9.95
CA GLY A 94 13.18 -17.22 8.69
C GLY A 94 12.16 -18.37 8.73
N VAL A 95 12.07 -19.12 9.84
CA VAL A 95 11.25 -20.36 9.91
C VAL A 95 10.42 -20.51 11.19
N ILE A 96 10.69 -19.75 12.26
CA ILE A 96 10.00 -19.87 13.55
C ILE A 96 8.97 -18.73 13.68
N PRO A 97 7.65 -18.98 13.64
CA PRO A 97 6.65 -17.92 13.81
C PRO A 97 6.71 -17.33 15.22
N LEU A 98 6.94 -16.03 15.31
CA LEU A 98 6.94 -15.24 16.55
C LEU A 98 5.56 -14.65 16.86
N ALA A 99 4.81 -14.26 15.82
CA ALA A 99 3.46 -13.73 15.95
C ALA A 99 2.68 -14.00 14.66
N ARG A 100 1.40 -14.35 14.80
CA ARG A 100 0.41 -14.38 13.71
C ARG A 100 -0.81 -13.62 14.20
N ALA A 101 -1.24 -12.60 13.46
CA ALA A 101 -2.53 -11.98 13.72
C ALA A 101 -3.63 -12.80 13.03
N HIS A 102 -4.67 -13.19 13.77
CA HIS A 102 -5.86 -13.79 13.16
C HIS A 102 -6.66 -12.74 12.39
N HIS A 103 -7.36 -13.16 11.34
CA HIS A 103 -8.22 -12.30 10.52
C HIS A 103 -9.27 -11.59 11.38
N THR A 104 -9.19 -10.26 11.47
CA THR A 104 -10.23 -9.41 12.05
C THR A 104 -10.60 -8.30 11.07
N PRO A 105 -11.86 -7.78 11.10
CA PRO A 105 -12.22 -6.64 10.27
C PRO A 105 -11.30 -5.43 10.48
N ALA A 106 -10.82 -5.22 11.71
CA ALA A 106 -9.87 -4.15 12.03
C ALA A 106 -8.51 -4.33 11.32
N LEU A 107 -7.99 -5.57 11.27
CA LEU A 107 -6.77 -5.87 10.53
C LEU A 107 -6.96 -5.60 9.03
N VAL A 108 -8.06 -6.09 8.45
CA VAL A 108 -8.36 -5.88 7.02
C VAL A 108 -8.51 -4.39 6.70
N ARG A 109 -9.15 -3.59 7.57
CA ARG A 109 -9.21 -2.13 7.40
C ARG A 109 -7.82 -1.49 7.39
N GLY A 110 -6.96 -1.90 8.31
CA GLY A 110 -5.56 -1.45 8.36
C GLY A 110 -4.84 -1.74 7.04
N GLU A 111 -4.93 -2.97 6.54
CA GLU A 111 -4.23 -3.36 5.31
C GLU A 111 -4.85 -2.75 4.04
N LEU A 112 -6.17 -2.57 3.99
CA LEU A 112 -6.79 -1.80 2.91
C LEU A 112 -6.32 -0.34 2.93
N MET A 113 -6.32 0.33 4.08
CA MET A 113 -5.81 1.70 4.19
C MET A 113 -4.31 1.79 3.82
N ARG A 114 -3.53 0.73 4.09
CA ARG A 114 -2.13 0.66 3.64
C ARG A 114 -2.06 0.57 2.12
N TYR A 115 -2.77 -0.37 1.51
CA TYR A 115 -2.83 -0.53 0.05
C TYR A 115 -3.23 0.79 -0.63
N LEU A 116 -4.28 1.44 -0.13
CA LEU A 116 -4.78 2.72 -0.66
C LEU A 116 -3.73 3.84 -0.60
N ALA A 117 -2.97 3.93 0.51
CA ALA A 117 -1.87 4.89 0.62
C ALA A 117 -0.71 4.56 -0.33
N GLU A 118 -0.42 3.28 -0.54
CA GLU A 118 0.68 2.80 -1.39
C GLU A 118 0.36 2.82 -2.89
N ILE A 119 -0.81 3.32 -3.31
CA ILE A 119 -1.11 3.65 -4.72
C ILE A 119 -0.03 4.59 -5.30
N ALA A 120 0.63 5.40 -4.47
CA ALA A 120 1.77 6.21 -4.86
C ALA A 120 2.93 5.38 -5.46
N TRP A 121 3.13 4.13 -5.04
CA TRP A 121 4.09 3.19 -5.64
C TRP A 121 3.48 2.28 -6.71
N ALA A 122 2.15 2.13 -6.74
CA ALA A 122 1.45 1.32 -7.73
C ALA A 122 0.41 2.14 -8.52
N PRO A 123 0.81 3.21 -9.22
CA PRO A 123 -0.13 4.17 -9.82
C PRO A 123 -1.02 3.56 -10.90
N HIS A 124 -0.63 2.42 -11.49
CA HIS A 124 -1.45 1.66 -12.42
C HIS A 124 -2.81 1.27 -11.80
N ALA A 125 -2.88 1.07 -10.49
CA ALA A 125 -4.12 0.75 -9.79
C ALA A 125 -5.22 1.80 -10.02
N ILE A 126 -4.86 3.07 -10.28
CA ILE A 126 -5.80 4.15 -10.52
C ILE A 126 -6.74 3.82 -11.69
N LEU A 127 -6.21 3.25 -12.77
CA LEU A 127 -7.00 2.91 -13.98
C LEU A 127 -7.39 1.43 -14.05
N HIS A 128 -6.65 0.55 -13.37
CA HIS A 128 -6.78 -0.91 -13.55
C HIS A 128 -7.52 -1.62 -12.41
N ASN A 129 -7.64 -1.01 -11.23
CA ASN A 129 -8.29 -1.65 -10.08
C ASN A 129 -9.76 -1.23 -9.99
N SER A 130 -10.66 -2.14 -10.36
CA SER A 130 -12.11 -1.92 -10.31
C SER A 130 -12.72 -1.91 -8.90
N GLU A 131 -11.95 -2.31 -7.88
CA GLU A 131 -12.41 -2.27 -6.48
C GLU A 131 -12.33 -0.86 -5.89
N LEU A 132 -11.54 0.02 -6.50
CA LEU A 132 -11.35 1.39 -6.06
C LEU A 132 -12.53 2.26 -6.44
N ARG A 133 -12.97 3.08 -5.47
CA ARG A 133 -13.97 4.12 -5.67
C ARG A 133 -13.36 5.46 -5.34
N TRP A 134 -13.47 6.39 -6.27
CA TRP A 134 -12.82 7.69 -6.21
C TRP A 134 -13.82 8.81 -5.99
N ARG A 135 -13.40 9.82 -5.21
CA ARG A 135 -14.11 11.08 -5.01
C ARG A 135 -13.11 12.23 -5.06
N VAL A 136 -13.49 13.32 -5.73
CA VAL A 136 -12.69 14.55 -5.78
C VAL A 136 -13.18 15.46 -4.66
N ASP A 137 -12.33 15.72 -3.66
CA ASP A 137 -12.69 16.57 -2.52
C ASP A 137 -12.20 18.02 -2.68
N GLY A 138 -11.24 18.25 -3.58
CA GLY A 138 -10.69 19.55 -3.91
C GLY A 138 -9.71 19.48 -5.09
N PRO A 139 -9.06 20.61 -5.45
CA PRO A 139 -8.10 20.65 -6.55
C PRO A 139 -6.90 19.71 -6.33
N ASP A 140 -6.40 19.64 -5.10
CA ASP A 140 -5.22 18.87 -4.72
C ASP A 140 -5.54 17.75 -3.70
N SER A 141 -6.82 17.38 -3.58
CA SER A 141 -7.30 16.41 -2.57
C SER A 141 -8.28 15.41 -3.19
N LEU A 142 -7.90 14.13 -3.14
CA LEU A 142 -8.64 13.03 -3.75
C LEU A 142 -8.87 11.92 -2.72
N SER A 143 -10.12 11.53 -2.49
CA SER A 143 -10.43 10.36 -1.68
C SER A 143 -10.48 9.11 -2.53
N VAL A 144 -9.82 8.06 -2.05
CA VAL A 144 -9.91 6.70 -2.60
C VAL A 144 -10.42 5.75 -1.52
N SER A 145 -11.38 4.90 -1.88
CA SER A 145 -11.97 3.94 -0.95
C SER A 145 -12.09 2.54 -1.55
N ALA A 146 -12.04 1.54 -0.68
CA ALA A 146 -12.18 0.12 -1.01
C ALA A 146 -12.86 -0.64 0.15
N GLY A 147 -13.16 -1.92 -0.05
CA GLY A 147 -13.87 -2.75 0.93
C GLY A 147 -15.36 -2.41 1.06
N VAL A 148 -16.08 -3.16 1.90
CA VAL A 148 -17.52 -3.03 2.13
C VAL A 148 -17.86 -3.34 3.59
N GLY A 149 -18.97 -2.79 4.09
CA GLY A 149 -19.44 -3.08 5.46
C GLY A 149 -18.37 -2.78 6.51
N ALA A 150 -18.06 -3.78 7.35
CA ALA A 150 -17.10 -3.64 8.46
C ALA A 150 -15.63 -3.45 8.03
N THR A 151 -15.30 -3.68 6.75
CA THR A 151 -13.94 -3.48 6.21
C THR A 151 -13.82 -2.25 5.31
N ALA A 152 -14.90 -1.46 5.17
CA ALA A 152 -14.89 -0.23 4.41
C ALA A 152 -13.78 0.70 4.90
N SER A 153 -12.95 1.15 3.95
CA SER A 153 -11.72 1.89 4.21
C SER A 153 -11.59 3.01 3.19
N GLU A 154 -11.13 4.18 3.64
CA GLU A 154 -10.90 5.36 2.81
C GLU A 154 -9.58 6.02 3.21
N VAL A 155 -8.88 6.56 2.22
CA VAL A 155 -7.67 7.35 2.37
C VAL A 155 -7.81 8.61 1.52
N ILE A 156 -7.44 9.75 2.07
CA ILE A 156 -7.33 11.02 1.36
C ILE A 156 -5.90 11.13 0.83
N LEU A 157 -5.75 11.28 -0.47
CA LEU A 157 -4.49 11.54 -1.16
C LEU A 157 -4.35 13.04 -1.43
N GLY A 158 -3.27 13.63 -0.95
CA GLY A 158 -2.90 15.01 -1.23
C GLY A 158 -1.88 15.09 -2.36
N LEU A 159 -2.07 16.04 -3.27
CA LEU A 159 -1.17 16.27 -4.40
C LEU A 159 -0.13 17.36 -4.09
N ASP A 160 1.08 17.22 -4.61
CA ASP A 160 2.07 18.31 -4.64
C ASP A 160 1.79 19.31 -5.78
N SER A 161 2.64 20.34 -5.88
CA SER A 161 2.58 21.34 -6.94
C SER A 161 2.78 20.78 -8.36
N ASP A 162 3.36 19.59 -8.48
CA ASP A 162 3.52 18.88 -9.76
C ASP A 162 2.32 17.94 -10.04
N GLY A 163 1.33 17.89 -9.14
CA GLY A 163 0.15 17.06 -9.25
C GLY A 163 0.41 15.57 -8.98
N ARG A 164 1.48 15.22 -8.25
CA ARG A 164 1.84 13.86 -7.82
C ARG A 164 1.38 13.61 -6.38
N ILE A 165 1.21 12.34 -6.00
CA ILE A 165 0.72 11.96 -4.65
C ILE A 165 1.81 12.25 -3.61
N ALA A 166 1.68 13.34 -2.86
CA ALA A 166 2.66 13.73 -1.85
C ALA A 166 2.29 13.23 -0.45
N THR A 167 1.00 13.08 -0.16
CA THR A 167 0.51 12.65 1.15
C THR A 167 -0.60 11.63 1.02
N ALA A 168 -0.71 10.78 2.02
CA ALA A 168 -1.85 9.90 2.24
C ALA A 168 -2.31 10.05 3.69
N PHE A 169 -3.61 10.18 3.93
CA PHE A 169 -4.18 10.38 5.25
C PHE A 169 -5.41 9.50 5.47
N ALA A 170 -5.45 8.80 6.60
CA ALA A 170 -6.61 8.07 7.09
C ALA A 170 -6.95 8.58 8.49
N LEU A 171 -8.20 9.00 8.70
CA LEU A 171 -8.63 9.59 9.98
C LEU A 171 -8.66 8.57 11.13
N ASP A 172 -9.02 7.33 10.83
CA ASP A 172 -9.47 6.36 11.82
C ASP A 172 -8.81 4.98 11.65
N ARG A 173 -7.56 4.95 11.16
CA ARG A 173 -6.84 3.69 10.95
C ARG A 173 -6.72 2.92 12.28
N PRO A 174 -7.09 1.63 12.31
CA PRO A 174 -6.90 0.80 13.50
C PRO A 174 -5.41 0.67 13.86
N ARG A 175 -5.02 1.13 15.05
CA ARG A 175 -3.66 0.94 15.58
C ARG A 175 -3.45 -0.43 16.23
N SER A 176 -4.54 -1.16 16.49
CA SER A 176 -4.54 -2.53 17.01
C SER A 176 -5.54 -3.40 16.26
N ALA A 177 -5.13 -4.63 15.91
CA ALA A 177 -5.98 -5.64 15.30
C ALA A 177 -6.83 -6.40 16.32
N THR A 178 -6.52 -6.27 17.61
CA THR A 178 -7.26 -6.85 18.74
C THR A 178 -7.84 -5.75 19.64
N PRO A 179 -8.94 -6.04 20.36
CA PRO A 179 -9.50 -5.11 21.33
C PRO A 179 -8.49 -4.69 22.41
N PRO A 180 -8.48 -3.41 22.84
CA PRO A 180 -9.30 -2.33 22.29
C PRO A 180 -8.80 -1.93 20.90
N ILE A 181 -9.74 -1.87 19.93
CA ILE A 181 -9.45 -1.27 18.63
C ILE A 181 -9.29 0.23 18.88
N LEU A 182 -8.17 0.81 18.48
CA LEU A 182 -7.85 2.22 18.68
C LEU A 182 -7.78 2.92 17.31
N PRO A 183 -8.91 3.45 16.79
CA PRO A 183 -8.91 4.28 15.60
C PRO A 183 -8.05 5.53 15.87
N THR A 184 -7.06 5.76 15.03
CA THR A 184 -6.08 6.84 15.22
C THR A 184 -5.77 7.46 13.86
N PRO A 185 -5.64 8.79 13.74
CA PRO A 185 -5.22 9.38 12.48
C PRO A 185 -3.82 8.92 12.10
N TRP A 186 -3.67 8.54 10.84
CA TRP A 186 -2.50 7.92 10.28
C TRP A 186 -2.17 8.59 8.97
N HIS A 187 -0.89 8.89 8.75
CA HIS A 187 -0.49 9.57 7.53
C HIS A 187 0.86 9.10 7.00
N GLY A 188 0.97 9.12 5.67
CA GLY A 188 2.19 8.91 4.93
C GLY A 188 2.61 10.16 4.19
N ARG A 189 3.91 10.35 4.00
CA ARG A 189 4.49 11.37 3.12
C ARG A 189 5.41 10.71 2.10
N PHE A 190 5.36 11.20 0.87
CA PHE A 190 6.14 10.74 -0.26
C PHE A 190 6.95 11.90 -0.82
N SER A 191 8.20 11.63 -1.20
CA SER A 191 9.12 12.65 -1.72
C SER A 191 10.19 12.01 -2.61
N ASP A 192 11.07 12.86 -3.17
CA ASP A 192 12.12 12.45 -4.12
C ASP A 192 11.53 11.64 -5.27
N TYR A 193 10.52 12.20 -5.92
CA TYR A 193 9.90 11.61 -7.09
C TYR A 193 10.91 11.52 -8.22
N ARG A 194 11.06 10.33 -8.80
CA ARG A 194 11.89 10.09 -9.98
C ARG A 194 11.09 9.38 -11.06
N LEU A 195 11.45 9.66 -12.30
CA LEU A 195 10.91 8.94 -13.45
C LEU A 195 11.65 7.61 -13.57
N VAL A 196 10.93 6.50 -13.42
CA VAL A 196 11.43 5.14 -13.69
C VAL A 196 10.68 4.64 -14.91
N ASP A 197 11.42 4.39 -15.99
CA ASP A 197 10.88 4.22 -17.34
C ASP A 197 10.03 5.43 -17.77
N THR A 198 8.71 5.33 -17.66
CA THR A 198 7.76 6.41 -17.94
C THR A 198 6.91 6.80 -16.74
N ILE A 199 7.12 6.18 -15.57
CA ILE A 199 6.27 6.30 -14.39
C ILE A 199 6.94 7.15 -13.33
N TRP A 200 6.20 8.10 -12.76
CA TRP A 200 6.67 8.87 -11.60
C TRP A 200 6.51 8.05 -10.32
N VAL A 201 7.62 7.77 -9.65
CA VAL A 201 7.68 6.93 -8.45
C VAL A 201 8.36 7.71 -7.31
N PRO A 202 7.77 7.78 -6.11
CA PRO A 202 8.44 8.39 -4.96
C PRO A 202 9.52 7.45 -4.42
N MET A 203 10.75 7.97 -4.29
CA MET A 203 11.90 7.19 -3.82
C MET A 203 12.09 7.25 -2.31
N VAL A 204 11.46 8.21 -1.63
CA VAL A 204 11.50 8.34 -0.18
C VAL A 204 10.08 8.39 0.37
N ALA A 205 9.84 7.66 1.45
CA ALA A 205 8.57 7.72 2.15
C ALA A 205 8.75 7.61 3.66
N GLU A 206 7.81 8.18 4.39
CA GLU A 206 7.69 8.02 5.83
C GLU A 206 6.23 7.90 6.25
N VAL A 207 6.02 7.27 7.41
CA VAL A 207 4.69 7.00 7.95
C VAL A 207 4.65 7.35 9.43
N ALA A 208 3.57 8.00 9.83
CA ALA A 208 3.37 8.49 11.18
C ALA A 208 1.93 8.26 11.67
N TRP A 209 1.82 8.23 13.00
CA TRP A 209 0.55 8.37 13.71
C TRP A 209 0.43 9.77 14.29
N THR A 210 -0.76 10.34 14.21
CA THR A 210 -1.10 11.57 14.94
C THR A 210 -1.77 11.19 16.25
N LEU A 211 -1.05 11.40 17.36
CA LEU A 211 -1.56 11.19 18.71
C LEU A 211 -1.93 12.55 19.32
N PRO A 212 -2.80 12.61 20.35
CA PRO A 212 -3.24 13.88 20.95
C PRO A 212 -2.11 14.84 21.35
N ALA A 213 -0.94 14.30 21.72
CA ALA A 213 0.20 15.10 22.16
C ALA A 213 1.25 15.37 21.07
N LYS A 214 1.32 14.54 20.02
CA LYS A 214 2.38 14.64 18.99
C LYS A 214 2.11 13.74 17.79
N ASP A 215 2.69 14.13 16.67
CA ASP A 215 2.94 13.22 15.55
C ASP A 215 4.17 12.36 15.82
N ILE A 216 4.07 11.05 15.54
CA ILE A 216 5.17 10.10 15.71
C ILE A 216 5.43 9.38 14.39
N VAL A 217 6.52 9.74 13.72
CA VAL A 217 7.08 8.94 12.63
C VAL A 217 7.64 7.65 13.21
N TYR A 218 7.17 6.51 12.70
CA TYR A 218 7.59 5.19 13.18
C TYR A 218 8.20 4.32 12.09
N TRP A 219 8.07 4.73 10.82
CA TRP A 219 8.61 4.02 9.68
C TRP A 219 9.07 5.03 8.64
N ARG A 220 10.24 4.78 8.04
CA ARG A 220 10.77 5.55 6.91
C ARG A 220 11.58 4.64 6.01
N CYS A 221 11.52 4.86 4.71
CA CYS A 221 12.27 4.08 3.73
C CYS A 221 12.85 4.94 2.61
N GLN A 222 13.81 4.31 1.92
CA GLN A 222 14.22 4.64 0.58
C GLN A 222 13.95 3.44 -0.33
N VAL A 223 13.39 3.69 -1.51
CA VAL A 223 13.22 2.69 -2.56
C VAL A 223 14.57 2.51 -3.27
N GLU A 224 15.04 1.27 -3.34
CA GLU A 224 16.30 0.90 -3.99
C GLU A 224 16.08 0.44 -5.44
N SER A 225 14.95 -0.22 -5.70
CA SER A 225 14.55 -0.64 -7.04
C SER A 225 13.03 -0.63 -7.15
N TRP A 226 12.52 -0.31 -8.33
CA TRP A 226 11.11 -0.37 -8.66
C TRP A 226 10.95 -0.91 -10.08
N ARG A 227 9.94 -1.74 -10.31
CA ARG A 227 9.58 -2.24 -11.65
C ARG A 227 8.09 -2.55 -11.71
N ALA A 228 7.52 -2.44 -12.91
CA ALA A 228 6.18 -2.90 -13.23
C ALA A 228 6.28 -4.06 -14.24
N ASP A 229 6.02 -5.27 -13.78
CA ASP A 229 6.11 -6.47 -14.62
C ASP A 229 4.72 -6.85 -15.14
N ALA A 230 4.58 -7.14 -16.44
CA ALA A 230 3.34 -7.69 -16.97
C ALA A 230 3.02 -9.05 -16.29
N ASP A 231 1.79 -9.23 -15.81
CA ASP A 231 1.39 -10.46 -15.12
C ASP A 231 1.40 -11.66 -16.07
N HIS A 232 2.52 -12.39 -16.11
CA HIS A 232 2.71 -13.53 -17.02
C HIS A 232 2.01 -14.82 -16.54
N ASP A 233 1.43 -14.84 -15.33
CA ASP A 233 1.09 -16.09 -14.63
C ASP A 233 -0.34 -16.63 -14.87
N ARG A 234 -1.19 -15.95 -15.65
CA ARG A 234 -2.50 -16.52 -16.05
C ARG A 234 -2.42 -17.57 -17.17
N SER A 235 -1.36 -17.56 -17.98
CA SER A 235 -1.24 -18.50 -19.11
C SER A 235 -0.96 -19.96 -18.70
N LYS A 236 -0.39 -20.19 -17.50
CA LYS A 236 -0.05 -21.54 -17.02
C LYS A 236 -1.15 -22.21 -16.21
N ARG A 237 -2.00 -21.44 -15.51
CA ARG A 237 -3.05 -22.01 -14.64
C ARG A 237 -4.26 -22.54 -15.42
N ASN A 238 -4.59 -21.94 -16.58
CA ASN A 238 -5.65 -22.44 -17.47
C ASN A 238 -5.27 -23.66 -18.32
N ARG A 239 -4.00 -24.12 -18.31
CA ARG A 239 -3.57 -25.34 -19.01
C ARG A 239 -3.60 -26.61 -18.14
N MET A 240 -3.87 -26.50 -16.84
CA MET A 240 -3.92 -27.66 -15.93
C MET A 240 -5.33 -28.07 -15.48
N THR A 241 -6.38 -27.34 -15.85
CA THR A 241 -7.78 -27.71 -15.54
C THR A 241 -8.58 -28.14 -16.77
N GLY A 242 -7.92 -28.37 -17.91
CA GLY A 242 -8.53 -28.73 -19.18
C GLY A 242 -8.15 -30.14 -19.65
N THR A 243 -8.26 -31.14 -18.79
CA THR A 243 -8.32 -32.56 -19.17
C THR A 243 -9.15 -33.32 -18.16
N SER A 244 -10.45 -33.45 -18.45
CA SER A 244 -11.21 -34.71 -18.54
C SER A 244 -12.70 -34.42 -18.53
#